data_AF-A0A7S1AX53-F1
#
_entry.id   AF-A0A7S1AX53-F1
#
_cell.length_a   1.000
_cell.length_b   1.000
_cell.length_c   1.000
_cell.angle_alpha   90.00
_cell.angle_beta   90.00
_cell.angle_gamma   90.00
#
_symmetry.space_group_name_H-M   'P 1'
#
loop_
_entity.id
_entity.type
_entity.pdbx_description
1 polymer ?
#
loop_
_entity_poly.entity_id
_entity_poly.type
_entity_poly.pdbx_seq_one_letter_code
_entity_poly.pdbx_strand_id
1 'polypeptide(L)'
;QERRFRFALFETTRLYAFRDPSGPTVIVLPSIEPAERFPDSGEITWEENTVCQPSRREQCSSWGFSKSIAYEESGWPCAEYAVARMNRTIANGDDHIVRQVEQARRWPEDVEAYGKDLMSESAERPVTFTNKGDREAVRFNFYKYCFRVTE
;
A
#
# COMPACT_ATOMS: atom_id res chain seq x y z
N GLN A 1 5.30 -0.72 -27.66
CA GLN A 1 5.52 -2.04 -27.03
C GLN A 1 4.79 -2.03 -25.70
N GLU A 2 3.68 -2.76 -25.57
CA GLU A 2 3.02 -2.95 -24.26
C GLU A 2 3.91 -3.85 -23.39
N ARG A 3 4.41 -3.31 -22.28
CA ARG A 3 5.05 -4.11 -21.24
C ARG A 3 3.94 -4.84 -20.49
N ARG A 4 3.62 -6.06 -20.90
CA ARG A 4 2.71 -6.94 -20.17
C ARG A 4 3.46 -7.57 -19.00
N PHE A 5 3.01 -7.31 -17.78
CA PHE A 5 3.54 -7.99 -16.60
C PHE A 5 3.19 -9.48 -16.70
N ARG A 6 4.22 -10.34 -16.78
CA ARG A 6 4.05 -11.81 -16.90
C ARG A 6 3.73 -12.50 -15.57
N PHE A 7 3.83 -11.77 -14.47
CA PHE A 7 3.54 -12.23 -13.11
C PHE A 7 2.99 -11.06 -12.31
N ALA A 8 1.93 -11.27 -11.55
CA ALA A 8 1.54 -10.35 -10.49
C ALA A 8 2.56 -10.51 -9.35
N LEU A 9 3.18 -9.41 -8.92
CA LEU A 9 4.02 -9.44 -7.71
C LEU A 9 3.12 -9.82 -6.52
N PHE A 10 3.63 -10.67 -5.62
CA PHE A 10 2.90 -11.15 -4.42
C PHE A 10 2.36 -10.00 -3.56
N GLU A 11 2.96 -8.82 -3.69
CA GLU A 11 2.42 -7.57 -3.19
C GLU A 11 2.41 -6.58 -4.36
N THR A 12 1.26 -6.44 -5.02
CA THR A 12 1.05 -5.31 -5.95
C THR A 12 1.10 -4.04 -5.12
N THR A 13 2.25 -3.36 -5.14
CA THR A 13 2.40 -2.01 -4.62
C THR A 13 1.37 -1.15 -5.34
N ARG A 14 0.43 -0.57 -4.58
CA ARG A 14 -0.62 0.30 -5.12
C ARG A 14 -0.11 1.72 -5.39
N LEU A 15 1.21 1.89 -5.42
CA LEU A 15 1.91 3.11 -5.77
C LEU A 15 2.86 2.84 -6.95
N TYR A 16 2.90 3.80 -7.87
CA TYR A 16 3.81 3.79 -9.01
C TYR A 16 4.75 4.98 -8.92
N ALA A 17 6.05 4.71 -8.78
CA ALA A 17 7.08 5.75 -8.75
C ALA A 17 7.64 5.97 -10.15
N PHE A 18 7.82 7.25 -10.52
CA PHE A 18 8.48 7.66 -11.75
C PHE A 18 9.40 8.84 -11.49
N ARG A 19 10.38 9.02 -12.36
CA ARG A 19 11.33 10.14 -12.26
C ARG A 19 10.81 11.30 -13.11
N ASP A 20 10.41 12.36 -12.45
CA ASP A 20 10.12 13.65 -13.07
C ASP A 20 11.40 14.53 -13.05
N PRO A 21 11.56 15.56 -13.92
CA PRO A 21 12.70 16.47 -13.85
C PRO A 21 12.85 17.18 -12.50
N SER A 22 11.76 17.33 -11.74
CA SER A 22 11.76 17.94 -10.41
C SER A 22 12.12 16.97 -9.27
N GLY A 23 12.15 15.66 -9.53
CA GLY A 23 12.45 14.63 -8.53
C GLY A 23 11.61 13.35 -8.70
N PRO A 24 11.71 12.40 -7.76
CA PRO A 24 10.83 11.23 -7.76
C PRO A 24 9.39 11.64 -7.44
N THR A 25 8.46 11.17 -8.25
CA THR A 25 7.02 11.43 -8.12
C THR A 25 6.28 10.11 -8.04
N VAL A 26 5.18 10.08 -7.29
CA VAL A 26 4.41 8.88 -6.98
C VAL A 26 2.95 9.07 -7.38
N ILE A 27 2.41 8.10 -8.12
CA ILE A 27 0.97 7.98 -8.37
C ILE A 27 0.39 6.99 -7.37
N VAL A 28 -0.67 7.40 -6.67
CA VAL A 28 -1.42 6.56 -5.74
C VAL A 28 -2.66 6.02 -6.45
N LEU A 29 -2.82 4.70 -6.50
CA LEU A 29 -3.98 4.02 -7.10
C LEU A 29 -4.70 3.15 -6.05
N PRO A 30 -5.60 3.73 -5.24
CA PRO A 30 -6.19 3.01 -4.11
C PRO A 30 -7.09 1.85 -4.51
N SER A 31 -7.81 2.03 -5.62
CA SER A 31 -8.73 1.05 -6.17
C SER A 31 -7.98 0.13 -7.14
N ILE A 32 -7.85 -1.15 -6.75
CA ILE A 32 -7.50 -2.20 -7.71
C ILE A 32 -8.79 -2.57 -8.44
N GLU A 33 -8.70 -2.82 -9.75
CA GLU A 33 -9.84 -3.33 -10.50
C GLU A 33 -10.27 -4.70 -9.95
N PRO A 34 -11.58 -4.99 -9.93
CA PRO A 34 -12.07 -6.29 -9.48
C PRO A 34 -11.56 -7.40 -10.43
N ALA A 35 -11.31 -8.60 -9.90
CA ALA A 35 -10.67 -9.70 -10.64
C ALA A 35 -11.40 -10.07 -11.94
N GLU A 36 -12.72 -9.87 -11.96
CA GLU A 36 -13.60 -10.09 -13.11
C GLU A 36 -13.24 -9.20 -14.32
N ARG A 37 -12.50 -8.11 -14.10
CA ARG A 37 -12.05 -7.19 -15.16
C ARG A 37 -10.64 -7.48 -15.65
N PHE A 38 -9.90 -8.37 -14.99
CA PHE A 38 -8.57 -8.75 -15.47
C PHE A 38 -8.67 -9.58 -16.75
N PRO A 39 -7.77 -9.35 -17.72
CA PRO A 39 -7.72 -10.16 -18.93
C PRO A 39 -7.42 -11.61 -18.56
N ASP A 40 -8.15 -12.57 -19.13
CA ASP A 40 -7.95 -14.01 -18.89
C ASP A 40 -7.97 -14.36 -17.39
N SER A 41 -8.87 -13.76 -16.61
CA SER A 41 -8.99 -13.99 -15.16
C SER A 41 -9.22 -15.46 -14.78
N GLY A 42 -9.72 -16.27 -15.72
CA GLY A 42 -10.02 -17.68 -15.50
C GLY A 42 -11.19 -17.85 -14.54
N GLU A 43 -11.25 -19.01 -13.87
CA GLU A 43 -12.24 -19.23 -12.81
C GLU A 43 -11.90 -18.38 -11.58
N ILE A 44 -12.90 -17.69 -11.03
CA ILE A 44 -12.77 -16.88 -9.82
C ILE A 44 -13.44 -17.63 -8.66
N THR A 45 -12.64 -18.00 -7.67
CA THR A 45 -13.06 -18.78 -6.49
C THR A 45 -12.85 -17.97 -5.22
N TRP A 46 -13.54 -18.35 -4.13
CA TRP A 46 -13.30 -17.80 -2.80
C TRP A 46 -12.51 -18.80 -1.96
N GLU A 47 -11.23 -18.50 -1.75
CA GLU A 47 -10.27 -19.40 -1.12
C GLU A 47 -9.68 -18.80 0.16
N GLU A 48 -9.14 -19.63 1.04
CA GLU A 48 -8.41 -19.19 2.23
C GLU A 48 -6.96 -18.87 1.86
N ASN A 49 -6.59 -17.59 1.93
CA ASN A 49 -5.22 -17.12 1.73
C ASN A 49 -4.41 -17.30 3.02
N THR A 50 -3.63 -18.38 3.08
CA THR A 50 -2.76 -18.74 4.21
C THR A 50 -1.41 -18.04 4.21
N VAL A 51 -1.08 -17.29 3.14
CA VAL A 51 0.12 -16.43 3.09
C VAL A 51 -0.06 -15.23 4.03
N CYS A 52 -1.29 -14.79 4.24
CA CYS A 52 -1.63 -13.73 5.16
C CYS A 52 -1.67 -14.24 6.61
N GLN A 53 -1.22 -13.43 7.55
CA GLN A 53 -1.28 -13.74 8.98
C GLN A 53 -2.06 -12.66 9.75
N PRO A 54 -3.29 -12.95 10.22
CA PRO A 54 -4.01 -14.23 10.10
C PRO A 54 -4.48 -14.52 8.65
N SER A 55 -4.83 -15.78 8.39
CA SER A 55 -5.40 -16.18 7.10
C SER A 55 -6.70 -15.41 6.84
N ARG A 56 -6.97 -15.14 5.56
CA ARG A 56 -8.15 -14.39 5.14
C ARG A 56 -8.81 -15.08 3.95
N ARG A 57 -10.14 -15.02 3.91
CA ARG A 57 -10.90 -15.50 2.74
C ARG A 57 -10.90 -14.43 1.66
N GLU A 58 -10.34 -14.75 0.50
CA GLU A 58 -10.10 -13.80 -0.59
C GLU A 58 -10.49 -14.41 -1.94
N GLN A 59 -10.74 -13.56 -2.94
CA GLN A 59 -10.96 -14.01 -4.30
C GLN A 59 -9.63 -14.47 -4.91
N CYS A 60 -9.62 -15.69 -5.46
CA CYS A 60 -8.49 -16.24 -6.19
C CYS A 60 -8.87 -16.35 -7.67
N SER A 61 -7.98 -15.93 -8.55
CA SER A 61 -8.12 -16.02 -10.00
C SER A 61 -6.84 -16.63 -10.58
N SER A 62 -6.76 -16.76 -11.91
CA SER A 62 -5.52 -17.18 -12.59
C SER A 62 -4.34 -16.22 -12.35
N TRP A 63 -4.60 -14.99 -11.90
CA TRP A 63 -3.59 -14.00 -11.52
C TRP A 63 -3.19 -14.06 -10.03
N GLY A 64 -3.80 -14.96 -9.26
CA GLY A 64 -3.61 -15.10 -7.82
C GLY A 64 -4.69 -14.41 -6.98
N PHE A 65 -4.36 -14.19 -5.70
CA PHE A 65 -5.26 -13.60 -4.72
C PHE A 65 -5.46 -12.09 -4.93
N SER A 66 -6.73 -11.67 -4.93
CA SER A 66 -7.12 -10.27 -4.83
C SER A 66 -7.27 -9.88 -3.37
N LYS A 67 -6.40 -8.98 -2.89
CA LYS A 67 -6.42 -8.53 -1.50
C LYS A 67 -7.79 -7.94 -1.14
N SER A 68 -8.42 -8.51 -0.11
CA SER A 68 -9.72 -8.09 0.43
C SER A 68 -9.67 -6.79 1.23
N ILE A 69 -8.47 -6.37 1.65
CA ILE A 69 -8.26 -5.20 2.50
C ILE A 69 -8.23 -3.92 1.66
N ALA A 70 -8.95 -2.91 2.13
CA ALA A 70 -8.94 -1.56 1.56
C ALA A 70 -7.53 -0.94 1.62
N TYR A 71 -7.26 0.03 0.75
CA TYR A 71 -5.92 0.64 0.66
C TYR A 71 -5.49 1.23 2.00
N GLU A 72 -6.37 2.03 2.59
CA GLU A 72 -6.18 2.80 3.82
C GLU A 72 -6.14 1.93 5.09
N GLU A 73 -6.32 0.62 4.95
CA GLU A 73 -6.26 -0.38 6.02
C GLU A 73 -5.11 -1.38 5.82
N SER A 74 -4.44 -1.32 4.66
CA SER A 74 -3.35 -2.23 4.32
C SER A 74 -2.01 -1.63 4.74
N GLY A 75 -1.20 -2.42 5.46
CA GLY A 75 0.02 -1.96 6.10
C GLY A 75 1.05 -1.37 5.14
N TRP A 76 1.44 -2.12 4.10
CA TRP A 76 2.39 -1.65 3.09
C TRP A 76 1.89 -0.42 2.32
N PRO A 77 0.68 -0.41 1.73
CA PRO A 77 0.12 0.79 1.11
C PRO A 77 0.07 2.02 2.01
N CYS A 78 -0.32 1.87 3.28
CA CYS A 78 -0.30 2.97 4.24
C CYS A 78 1.12 3.45 4.56
N ALA A 79 2.08 2.54 4.72
CA ALA A 79 3.48 2.89 4.94
C ALA A 79 4.05 3.70 3.78
N GLU A 80 3.85 3.22 2.55
CA GLU A 80 4.32 3.87 1.33
C GLU A 80 3.63 5.23 1.12
N TYR A 81 2.33 5.31 1.36
CA TYR A 81 1.57 6.56 1.30
C TYR A 81 2.12 7.59 2.30
N ALA A 82 2.35 7.19 3.55
CA ALA A 82 2.89 8.09 4.57
C ALA A 82 4.27 8.64 4.18
N VAL A 83 5.14 7.82 3.58
CA VAL A 83 6.45 8.28 3.05
C VAL A 83 6.26 9.27 1.91
N ALA A 84 5.41 8.96 0.93
CA ALA A 84 5.16 9.84 -0.22
C ALA A 84 4.53 11.17 0.21
N ARG A 85 3.60 11.12 1.17
CA ARG A 85 2.95 12.29 1.77
C ARG A 85 3.96 13.18 2.50
N MET A 86 4.78 12.60 3.37
CA MET A 86 5.80 13.35 4.12
C MET A 86 6.79 14.06 3.19
N ASN A 87 7.20 13.38 2.12
CA ASN A 87 8.11 13.94 1.12
C ASN A 87 7.43 14.85 0.09
N ARG A 88 6.10 14.98 0.12
CA ARG A 88 5.30 15.77 -0.84
C ARG A 88 5.52 15.35 -2.30
N THR A 89 5.61 14.04 -2.55
CA THR A 89 5.89 13.47 -3.88
C THR A 89 4.67 12.88 -4.58
N ILE A 90 3.48 12.99 -4.00
CA ILE A 90 2.23 12.45 -4.59
C ILE A 90 1.78 13.36 -5.74
N ALA A 91 1.79 12.86 -6.97
CA ALA A 91 1.39 13.60 -8.17
C ALA A 91 -0.13 13.83 -8.24
N ASN A 92 -0.90 12.80 -7.91
CA ASN A 92 -2.35 12.79 -8.09
C ASN A 92 -3.10 13.01 -6.77
N GLY A 93 -2.54 13.81 -5.87
CA GLY A 93 -3.12 14.11 -4.55
C GLY A 93 -4.49 14.79 -4.61
N ASP A 94 -4.80 15.45 -5.74
CA ASP A 94 -6.08 16.10 -5.97
C ASP A 94 -7.18 15.16 -6.47
N ASP A 95 -6.84 13.93 -6.87
CA ASP A 95 -7.83 12.94 -7.29
C ASP A 95 -8.76 12.59 -6.12
N HIS A 96 -10.05 12.49 -6.41
CA HIS A 96 -11.07 12.22 -5.38
C HIS A 96 -10.78 10.95 -4.57
N ILE A 97 -10.28 9.89 -5.21
CA ILE A 97 -9.95 8.62 -4.57
C ILE A 97 -8.72 8.78 -3.65
N VAL A 98 -7.73 9.58 -4.04
CA VAL A 98 -6.55 9.84 -3.21
C VAL A 98 -6.91 10.72 -2.01
N ARG A 99 -7.81 11.69 -2.20
CA ARG A 99 -8.35 12.50 -1.09
C ARG A 99 -9.10 11.65 -0.06
N GLN A 100 -9.79 10.59 -0.49
CA GLN A 100 -10.42 9.65 0.45
C GLN A 100 -9.37 8.94 1.33
N VAL A 101 -8.23 8.54 0.75
CA VAL A 101 -7.10 7.99 1.51
C VAL A 101 -6.53 9.01 2.48
N GLU A 102 -6.33 10.26 2.04
CA GLU A 102 -5.87 11.35 2.92
C GLU A 102 -6.83 11.57 4.10
N GLN A 103 -8.14 11.50 3.87
CA GLN A 103 -9.18 11.74 4.88
C GLN A 103 -9.48 10.51 5.75
N ALA A 104 -9.02 9.32 5.37
CA ALA A 104 -9.33 8.08 6.06
C ALA A 104 -8.76 8.00 7.49
N ARG A 105 -7.69 8.74 7.78
CA ARG A 105 -7.03 8.73 9.08
C ARG A 105 -6.20 9.99 9.27
N ARG A 106 -5.80 10.25 10.52
CA ARG A 106 -4.76 11.23 10.80
C ARG A 106 -3.41 10.64 10.37
N TRP A 107 -2.80 11.21 9.35
CA TRP A 107 -1.49 10.78 8.88
C TRP A 107 -0.37 11.30 9.78
N PRO A 108 0.69 10.52 10.00
CA PRO A 108 1.77 10.90 10.90
C PRO A 108 2.61 12.05 10.31
N GLU A 109 3.05 12.94 11.18
CA GLU A 109 3.89 14.11 10.85
C GLU A 109 5.33 13.96 11.34
N ASP A 110 5.62 12.89 12.09
CA ASP A 110 6.94 12.55 12.60
C ASP A 110 7.08 11.02 12.80
N VAL A 111 8.27 10.59 13.25
CA VAL A 111 8.61 9.18 13.48
C VAL A 111 7.82 8.59 14.66
N GLU A 112 7.55 9.39 15.69
CA GLU A 112 6.83 8.93 16.88
C GLU A 112 5.38 8.62 16.54
N ALA A 113 4.70 9.57 15.90
CA ALA A 113 3.34 9.42 15.39
C ALA A 113 3.25 8.27 14.38
N TYR A 114 4.25 8.09 13.50
CA TYR A 114 4.27 6.96 12.57
C TYR A 114 4.31 5.62 13.31
N GLY A 115 5.15 5.50 14.33
CA GLY A 115 5.27 4.28 15.13
C GLY A 115 4.03 3.99 15.96
N LYS A 116 3.49 5.01 16.64
CA LYS A 116 2.42 4.91 17.62
C LYS A 116 1.02 4.90 17.00
N ASP A 117 0.76 5.79 16.06
CA ASP A 117 -0.60 6.06 15.57
C ASP A 117 -0.89 5.32 14.25
N LEU A 118 0.14 4.95 13.48
CA LEU A 118 -0.03 4.23 12.22
C LEU A 118 0.40 2.76 12.29
N MET A 119 1.59 2.47 12.85
CA MET A 119 2.17 1.12 12.85
C MET A 119 1.91 0.31 14.12
N SER A 120 1.20 0.86 15.10
CA SER A 120 0.82 0.12 16.31
C SER A 120 -0.40 -0.77 16.07
N GLU A 121 -0.41 -1.98 16.65
CA GLU A 121 -1.62 -2.82 16.73
C GLU A 121 -2.70 -2.20 17.63
N SER A 122 -2.31 -1.33 18.57
CA SER A 122 -3.22 -0.63 19.49
C SER A 122 -3.67 0.75 18.99
N ALA A 123 -3.32 1.11 17.76
CA ALA A 123 -3.79 2.36 17.16
C ALA A 123 -5.33 2.36 17.05
N GLU A 124 -5.94 3.55 17.03
CA GLU A 124 -7.41 3.70 16.89
C GLU A 124 -7.93 3.01 15.61
N ARG A 125 -7.17 3.09 14.53
CA ARG A 125 -7.46 2.43 13.25
C ARG A 125 -6.25 1.62 12.78
N PRO A 126 -6.02 0.41 13.32
CA PRO A 126 -4.82 -0.36 13.05
C PRO A 126 -4.76 -0.78 11.57
N VAL A 127 -3.55 -0.83 11.01
CA VAL A 127 -3.33 -1.36 9.66
C VAL A 127 -2.96 -2.84 9.71
N THR A 128 -3.36 -3.56 8.67
CA THR A 128 -3.15 -5.00 8.55
C THR A 128 -2.06 -5.31 7.54
N PHE A 129 -1.01 -5.99 8.01
CA PHE A 129 0.07 -6.48 7.16
C PHE A 129 -0.20 -7.89 6.65
N THR A 130 0.55 -8.28 5.61
CA THR A 130 0.63 -9.68 5.19
C THR A 130 1.33 -10.49 6.28
N ASN A 131 2.48 -10.00 6.78
CA ASN A 131 3.23 -10.61 7.87
C ASN A 131 3.41 -9.65 9.05
N LYS A 132 3.38 -10.18 10.28
CA LYS A 132 3.57 -9.37 11.50
C LYS A 132 4.91 -8.62 11.51
N GLY A 133 5.97 -9.24 10.97
CA GLY A 133 7.33 -8.67 10.93
C GLY A 133 7.47 -7.45 10.02
N ASP A 134 6.55 -7.24 9.08
CA ASP A 134 6.60 -6.13 8.13
C ASP A 134 6.51 -4.76 8.83
N ARG A 135 5.87 -4.70 10.01
CA ARG A 135 5.73 -3.47 10.81
C ARG A 135 7.08 -2.83 11.17
N GLU A 136 8.04 -3.64 11.57
CA GLU A 136 9.37 -3.13 11.93
C GLU A 136 10.15 -2.68 10.69
N ALA A 137 10.03 -3.43 9.59
CA ALA A 137 10.65 -3.06 8.32
C ALA A 137 10.15 -1.70 7.81
N VAL A 138 8.83 -1.45 7.87
CA VAL A 138 8.29 -0.17 7.40
C VAL A 138 8.56 1.00 8.34
N ARG A 139 8.75 0.77 9.64
CA ARG A 139 9.21 1.80 10.60
C ARG A 139 10.61 2.27 10.25
N PHE A 140 11.52 1.34 10.00
CA PHE A 140 12.88 1.68 9.56
C PHE A 140 12.88 2.41 8.21
N ASN A 141 12.08 1.94 7.24
CA ASN A 141 11.95 2.60 5.94
C ASN A 141 11.44 4.04 6.06
N PHE A 142 10.42 4.28 6.90
CA PHE A 142 9.91 5.63 7.09
C PHE A 142 10.97 6.58 7.62
N TYR A 143 11.72 6.18 8.65
CA TYR A 143 12.85 6.98 9.16
C TYR A 143 13.86 7.29 8.05
N LYS A 144 14.33 6.25 7.34
CA LYS A 144 15.36 6.36 6.29
C LYS A 144 14.95 7.26 5.13
N TYR A 145 13.68 7.21 4.69
CA TYR A 145 13.23 7.92 3.49
C TYR A 145 12.64 9.30 3.77
N CYS A 146 12.19 9.57 4.99
CA CYS A 146 11.60 10.86 5.35
C CYS A 146 12.58 11.79 6.05
N PHE A 147 13.59 11.24 6.73
CA PHE A 147 14.53 12.02 7.52
C PHE A 147 15.94 11.74 7.00
N ARG A 148 16.57 12.78 6.44
CA ARG A 148 18.00 12.72 6.14
C ARG A 148 18.73 12.74 7.47
N VAL A 149 19.62 11.78 7.69
CA VAL A 149 20.69 11.96 8.67
C VAL A 149 21.55 13.08 8.09
N THR A 150 21.44 14.28 8.65
CA THR A 150 22.41 15.34 8.38
C THR A 150 23.76 14.84 8.92
N GLU A 151 24.68 14.56 8.01
CA GLU A 151 26.11 14.41 8.33
C GLU A 151 26.68 15.71 8.91
#